data_AF-A0A2J9E6B3-F1
#
_entry.id   AF-A0A2J9E6B3-F1
#
_cell.length_a   1.000
_cell.length_b   1.000
_cell.length_c   1.000
_cell.angle_alpha   90.00
_cell.angle_beta   90.00
_cell.angle_gamma   90.00
#
_symmetry.space_group_name_H-M   'P 1'
#
loop_
_entity.id
_entity.type
_entity.pdbx_description
1 polymer ?
#
loop_
_entity_poly.entity_id
_entity_poly.type
_entity_poly.pdbx_seq_one_letter_code
_entity_poly.pdbx_strand_id
1 'polypeptide(L)'
;MHCPFCSAVDTKVIDSRLVSEGSSVRRRRQCLVCHERFTTFEVAELVMPRVVKSNDVREPFNEDKLSSGMMKALEKRPVSADAVESAVNHIKTQLRATGEREIPSKLIGNLVMDELKKLDKVAYIRFASVYRSFEDIRDFGAEIARLQD
;
A
#
# COMPACT_ATOMS: atom_id res chain seq x y z
N MET A 1 15.12 -6.11 -24.74
CA MET A 1 15.76 -7.05 -23.78
C MET A 1 16.83 -7.82 -24.55
N HIS A 2 18.04 -7.90 -24.02
CA HIS A 2 19.16 -8.60 -24.65
C HIS A 2 18.93 -10.13 -24.71
N CYS A 3 19.43 -10.77 -25.76
CA CYS A 3 19.43 -12.22 -25.88
C CYS A 3 20.37 -12.84 -24.83
N PRO A 4 19.92 -13.79 -24.00
CA PRO A 4 20.77 -14.40 -22.98
C PRO A 4 21.86 -15.32 -23.56
N PHE A 5 21.77 -15.69 -24.84
CA PHE A 5 22.72 -16.60 -25.49
C PHE A 5 23.82 -15.89 -26.28
N CYS A 6 23.52 -14.75 -26.91
CA CYS A 6 24.47 -14.03 -27.76
C CYS A 6 24.56 -12.52 -27.46
N SER A 7 23.85 -12.03 -26.44
CA SER A 7 23.81 -10.63 -26.02
C SER A 7 23.30 -9.61 -27.04
N ALA A 8 22.78 -10.05 -28.19
CA ALA A 8 22.16 -9.15 -29.17
C ALA A 8 20.94 -8.42 -28.60
N VAL A 9 20.75 -7.15 -28.97
CA VAL A 9 19.60 -6.32 -28.56
C VAL A 9 18.29 -6.70 -29.27
N ASP A 10 18.41 -7.26 -30.49
CA ASP A 10 17.29 -7.54 -31.37
C ASP A 10 16.59 -8.86 -31.01
N THR A 11 15.53 -8.74 -30.22
CA THR A 11 14.68 -9.87 -29.81
C THR A 11 13.21 -9.56 -30.07
N LYS A 12 12.52 -10.48 -30.76
CA LYS A 12 11.10 -10.37 -31.13
C LYS A 12 10.23 -11.16 -30.14
N VAL A 13 9.13 -10.57 -29.69
CA VAL A 13 8.08 -11.30 -28.95
C VAL A 13 7.23 -12.09 -29.95
N ILE A 14 7.08 -13.39 -29.73
CA ILE A 14 6.32 -14.29 -30.62
C ILE A 14 5.04 -14.83 -30.00
N ASP A 15 4.97 -14.87 -28.66
CA ASP A 15 3.78 -15.27 -27.90
C ASP A 15 3.74 -14.47 -26.60
N SER A 16 2.54 -14.01 -26.21
CA SER A 16 2.32 -13.23 -25.00
C SER A 16 0.98 -13.64 -24.38
N ARG A 17 1.02 -14.12 -23.15
CA ARG A 17 -0.18 -14.58 -22.44
C ARG A 17 -0.14 -14.21 -20.96
N LEU A 18 -1.32 -13.95 -20.39
CA LEU A 18 -1.50 -13.78 -18.96
C LEU A 18 -1.29 -15.13 -18.25
N VAL A 19 -0.60 -15.09 -17.12
CA VAL A 19 -0.35 -16.24 -16.23
C VAL A 19 -0.50 -15.78 -14.77
N SER A 20 -0.49 -16.73 -13.84
CA SER A 20 -0.62 -16.45 -12.39
C SER A 20 -1.88 -15.64 -12.08
N GLU A 21 -3.03 -16.10 -12.60
CA GLU A 21 -4.33 -15.45 -12.42
C GLU A 21 -4.35 -13.98 -12.89
N GLY A 22 -3.51 -13.62 -13.86
CA GLY A 22 -3.42 -12.27 -14.43
C GLY A 22 -2.41 -11.35 -13.75
N SER A 23 -1.74 -11.81 -12.68
CA SER A 23 -0.71 -11.01 -12.00
C SER A 23 0.62 -10.90 -12.76
N SER A 24 0.80 -11.69 -13.83
CA SER A 24 2.02 -11.63 -14.64
C SER A 24 1.78 -11.97 -16.11
N VAL A 25 2.67 -11.45 -16.97
CA VAL A 25 2.67 -11.71 -18.41
C VAL A 25 3.87 -12.58 -18.75
N ARG A 26 3.61 -13.78 -19.29
CA ARG A 26 4.65 -14.64 -19.85
C ARG A 26 4.83 -14.28 -21.32
N ARG A 27 6.06 -13.93 -21.72
CA ARG A 27 6.41 -13.66 -23.12
C ARG A 27 7.43 -14.65 -23.64
N ARG A 28 7.15 -15.28 -24.78
CA ARG A 28 8.14 -16.05 -25.53
C ARG A 28 8.84 -15.11 -26.50
N ARG A 29 10.17 -15.05 -26.43
CA ARG A 29 11.01 -14.21 -27.29
C ARG A 29 11.88 -15.08 -28.18
N GLN A 30 12.20 -14.57 -29.36
CA GLN A 30 13.19 -15.15 -30.28
C GLN A 30 14.24 -14.10 -30.62
N CYS A 31 15.52 -14.47 -30.55
CA CYS A 31 16.60 -13.62 -31.03
C CYS A 31 16.60 -13.54 -32.56
N LEU A 32 16.81 -12.35 -33.12
CA LEU A 32 16.90 -12.19 -34.58
C LEU A 32 18.31 -12.52 -35.13
N VAL A 33 19.31 -12.65 -34.27
CA VAL A 33 20.71 -12.94 -34.65
C VAL A 33 21.03 -14.43 -34.54
N CYS A 34 20.85 -15.04 -33.37
CA CYS A 34 21.15 -16.47 -33.17
C CYS A 34 19.93 -17.39 -33.26
N HIS A 35 18.74 -16.84 -33.51
CA HIS A 35 17.46 -17.56 -33.62
C HIS A 35 16.99 -18.33 -32.37
N GLU A 36 17.76 -18.30 -31.28
CA GLU A 36 17.40 -18.94 -30.02
C GLU A 36 16.13 -18.35 -29.39
N ARG A 37 15.38 -19.22 -28.71
CA ARG A 37 14.10 -18.87 -28.08
C ARG A 37 14.17 -18.97 -26.58
N PHE A 38 13.71 -17.93 -25.89
CA PHE A 38 13.69 -17.87 -24.44
C PHE A 38 12.38 -17.28 -23.93
N THR A 39 12.11 -17.47 -22.64
CA THR A 39 10.86 -17.04 -22.00
C THR A 39 11.20 -15.97 -20.97
N THR A 40 10.39 -14.91 -20.93
CA THR A 40 10.49 -13.84 -19.93
C THR A 40 9.18 -13.74 -19.20
N PHE A 41 9.24 -13.33 -17.94
CA PHE A 41 8.07 -13.02 -17.13
C PHE A 41 8.13 -11.55 -16.79
N GLU A 42 7.01 -10.87 -17.00
CA GLU A 42 6.81 -9.50 -16.57
C GLU A 42 5.79 -9.49 -15.44
N VAL A 43 6.17 -8.86 -14.35
CA VAL A 43 5.37 -8.78 -13.12
C VAL A 43 5.25 -7.30 -12.77
N ALA A 44 4.09 -6.88 -12.29
CA ALA A 44 3.93 -5.53 -11.75
C ALA A 44 4.82 -5.38 -10.51
N GLU A 45 5.76 -4.45 -10.55
CA GLU A 45 6.59 -4.13 -9.39
C GLU A 45 5.81 -3.17 -8.48
N LEU A 46 5.27 -3.70 -7.37
CA LEU A 46 4.48 -2.93 -6.41
C LEU A 46 5.34 -2.51 -5.21
N VAL A 47 6.15 -1.48 -5.41
CA VAL A 47 7.02 -0.93 -4.35
C VAL A 47 6.21 -0.06 -3.40
N MET A 48 6.45 -0.19 -2.09
CA MET A 48 5.87 0.73 -1.11
C MET A 48 6.58 2.08 -1.15
N PRO A 49 5.85 3.21 -1.11
CA PRO A 49 6.48 4.53 -1.08
C PRO A 49 7.25 4.77 0.22
N ARG A 50 8.25 5.65 0.18
CA ARG A 50 8.86 6.20 1.41
C ARG A 50 7.89 7.16 2.09
N VAL A 51 8.00 7.26 3.40
CA VAL A 51 7.16 8.13 4.23
C VAL A 51 7.93 9.39 4.60
N VAL A 52 7.40 10.54 4.19
CA VAL A 52 7.87 11.87 4.59
C VAL A 52 7.15 12.26 5.90
N LYS A 53 7.91 12.43 6.97
CA LYS A 53 7.40 12.86 8.28
C LYS A 53 7.10 14.36 8.30
N SER A 54 6.40 14.81 9.34
CA SER A 54 6.08 16.22 9.56
C SER A 54 7.32 17.11 9.73
N ASN A 55 8.45 16.54 10.14
CA ASN A 55 9.76 17.20 10.22
C ASN A 55 10.61 17.02 8.94
N ASP A 56 9.98 16.67 7.81
CA ASP A 56 10.62 16.42 6.49
C ASP A 56 11.61 15.23 6.44
N VAL A 57 11.67 14.42 7.50
CA VAL A 57 12.50 13.20 7.53
C VAL A 57 11.84 12.10 6.69
N ARG A 58 12.63 11.46 5.82
CA ARG A 58 12.20 10.37 4.94
C ARG A 58 12.58 9.00 5.51
N GLU A 59 11.60 8.19 5.88
CA GLU A 59 11.82 6.80 6.32
C GLU A 59 11.19 5.80 5.34
N PRO A 60 11.68 4.55 5.25
CA PRO A 60 10.96 3.48 4.57
C PRO A 60 9.58 3.26 5.20
N PHE A 61 8.59 2.86 4.39
CA PHE A 61 7.33 2.38 4.94
C PHE A 61 7.58 1.17 5.86
N ASN A 62 7.01 1.22 7.06
CA ASN A 62 7.13 0.16 8.06
C ASN A 62 5.73 -0.34 8.41
N GLU A 63 5.45 -1.59 8.03
CA GLU A 63 4.17 -2.25 8.25
C GLU A 63 3.90 -2.50 9.73
N ASP A 64 4.90 -2.96 10.49
CA ASP A 64 4.76 -3.21 11.93
C ASP A 64 4.37 -1.94 12.69
N LYS A 65 4.89 -0.79 12.27
CA LYS A 65 4.56 0.54 12.83
C LYS A 65 3.11 0.92 12.53
N LEU A 66 2.62 0.64 11.32
CA LEU A 66 1.22 0.85 10.93
C LEU A 66 0.29 -0.04 11.78
N SER A 67 0.55 -1.35 11.79
CA SER A 67 -0.24 -2.35 12.52
C SER A 67 -0.25 -2.06 14.02
N SER A 68 0.90 -1.75 14.61
CA SER A 68 1.01 -1.38 16.03
C SER A 68 0.22 -0.11 16.36
N GLY A 69 0.22 0.89 15.47
CA GLY A 69 -0.56 2.11 15.64
C GLY A 69 -2.07 1.85 15.65
N MET A 70 -2.54 0.99 14.74
CA MET A 70 -3.95 0.57 14.70
C MET A 70 -4.34 -0.26 15.91
N MET A 71 -3.52 -1.22 16.32
CA MET A 71 -3.76 -2.08 17.48
C MET A 71 -3.87 -1.29 18.78
N LYS A 72 -3.05 -0.25 18.95
CA LYS A 72 -3.15 0.67 20.12
C LYS A 72 -4.51 1.38 20.16
N ALA A 73 -5.02 1.83 19.01
CA ALA A 73 -6.34 2.47 18.97
C ALA A 73 -7.47 1.47 19.29
N LEU A 74 -7.32 0.23 18.84
CA LEU A 74 -8.27 -0.88 19.00
C LEU A 74 -8.17 -1.62 20.33
N GLU A 75 -7.32 -1.16 21.26
CA GLU A 75 -7.13 -1.84 22.55
C GLU A 75 -8.45 -1.99 23.32
N LYS A 76 -8.77 -3.23 23.74
CA LYS A 76 -10.02 -3.62 24.42
C LYS A 76 -11.29 -3.32 23.60
N ARG A 77 -11.20 -3.30 22.27
CA ARG A 77 -12.35 -3.22 21.36
C ARG A 77 -12.69 -4.60 20.79
N PRO A 78 -13.97 -4.90 20.53
CA PRO A 78 -14.40 -6.19 20.00
C PRO A 78 -14.19 -6.26 18.47
N VAL A 79 -12.94 -6.20 18.02
CA VAL A 79 -12.58 -6.29 16.59
C VAL A 79 -11.68 -7.51 16.39
N SER A 80 -11.97 -8.34 15.38
CA SER A 80 -11.20 -9.54 15.09
C SER A 80 -9.84 -9.21 14.48
N ALA A 81 -8.85 -10.07 14.71
CA ALA A 81 -7.52 -9.92 14.11
C ALA A 81 -7.59 -9.88 12.57
N ASP A 82 -8.41 -10.74 11.96
CA ASP A 82 -8.60 -10.80 10.51
C ASP A 82 -9.14 -9.49 9.92
N ALA A 83 -10.01 -8.78 10.65
CA ALA A 83 -10.54 -7.50 10.22
C ALA A 83 -9.46 -6.41 10.25
N VAL A 84 -8.56 -6.44 11.25
CA VAL A 84 -7.41 -5.53 11.32
C VAL A 84 -6.42 -5.81 10.21
N GLU A 85 -6.09 -7.08 9.95
CA GLU A 85 -5.20 -7.46 8.85
C GLU A 85 -5.77 -7.04 7.50
N SER A 86 -7.07 -7.24 7.28
CA SER A 86 -7.77 -6.79 6.07
C SER A 86 -7.67 -5.27 5.89
N ALA A 87 -7.85 -4.50 6.96
CA ALA A 87 -7.70 -3.04 6.93
C ALA A 87 -6.26 -2.61 6.62
N VAL A 88 -5.26 -3.25 7.22
CA VAL A 88 -3.84 -2.98 6.92
C VAL A 88 -3.52 -3.26 5.45
N ASN A 89 -4.01 -4.38 4.91
CA ASN A 89 -3.84 -4.73 3.50
C ASN A 89 -4.55 -3.76 2.56
N HIS A 90 -5.73 -3.26 2.94
CA HIS A 90 -6.44 -2.23 2.18
C HIS A 90 -5.64 -0.92 2.14
N ILE A 91 -5.09 -0.48 3.27
CA ILE A 91 -4.20 0.70 3.34
C ILE A 91 -2.99 0.49 2.42
N LYS A 92 -2.27 -0.63 2.55
CA LYS A 92 -1.10 -0.94 1.68
C LYS A 92 -1.45 -0.91 0.20
N THR A 93 -2.62 -1.42 -0.17
CA THR A 93 -3.10 -1.40 -1.55
C THR A 93 -3.32 0.03 -2.06
N GLN A 94 -3.98 0.88 -1.26
CA GLN A 94 -4.17 2.29 -1.61
C GLN A 94 -2.83 3.03 -1.72
N LEU A 95 -1.89 2.78 -0.81
CA LEU A 95 -0.56 3.39 -0.84
C LEU A 95 0.19 3.01 -2.12
N ARG A 96 0.16 1.75 -2.54
CA ARG A 96 0.76 1.31 -3.82
C ARG A 96 0.04 1.89 -5.04
N ALA A 97 -1.29 1.98 -4.98
CA ALA A 97 -2.10 2.52 -6.06
C ALA A 97 -1.82 4.01 -6.34
N THR A 98 -1.23 4.74 -5.39
CA THR A 98 -0.77 6.12 -5.64
C THR A 98 0.31 6.19 -6.73
N GLY A 99 1.15 5.15 -6.89
CA GLY A 99 2.29 5.16 -7.81
C GLY A 99 3.41 6.13 -7.42
N GLU A 100 3.27 6.84 -6.31
CA GLU A 100 4.24 7.83 -5.84
C GLU A 100 5.45 7.16 -5.21
N ARG A 101 6.62 7.82 -5.30
CA ARG A 101 7.85 7.34 -4.63
C ARG A 101 7.90 7.72 -3.16
N GLU A 102 7.33 8.86 -2.82
CA GLU A 102 7.30 9.42 -1.47
C GLU A 102 5.89 9.93 -1.16
N ILE A 103 5.43 9.70 0.07
CA ILE A 103 4.11 10.16 0.53
C ILE A 103 4.22 10.81 1.90
N PRO A 104 3.39 11.83 2.19
CA PRO A 104 3.36 12.42 3.53
C PRO A 104 2.76 11.42 4.53
N SER A 105 3.31 11.40 5.75
CA SER A 105 2.75 10.61 6.86
C SER A 105 1.28 10.94 7.14
N LYS A 106 0.84 12.15 6.75
CA LYS A 106 -0.55 12.60 6.81
C LYS A 106 -1.51 11.82 5.95
N LEU A 107 -1.08 11.38 4.78
CA LEU A 107 -1.89 10.51 3.95
C LEU A 107 -2.15 9.17 4.68
N ILE A 108 -1.11 8.56 5.24
CA ILE A 108 -1.23 7.29 5.98
C ILE A 108 -2.15 7.45 7.20
N GLY A 109 -1.99 8.53 7.97
CA GLY A 109 -2.85 8.81 9.12
C GLY A 109 -4.33 8.91 8.75
N ASN A 110 -4.64 9.59 7.64
CA ASN A 110 -6.01 9.68 7.13
C ASN A 110 -6.56 8.31 6.71
N LEU A 111 -5.77 7.50 6.01
CA LEU A 111 -6.18 6.14 5.61
C LEU A 111 -6.45 5.24 6.83
N VAL A 112 -5.63 5.35 7.87
CA VAL A 112 -5.86 4.64 9.14
C VAL A 112 -7.16 5.10 9.79
N MET A 113 -7.41 6.41 9.81
CA MET A 113 -8.67 6.97 10.33
C MET A 113 -9.87 6.42 9.56
N ASP A 114 -9.82 6.38 8.22
CA ASP A 114 -10.92 5.88 7.40
C ASP A 114 -11.21 4.39 7.64
N GLU A 115 -10.18 3.56 7.82
CA GLU A 115 -10.35 2.15 8.17
C GLU A 115 -10.86 1.97 9.60
N LEU A 116 -10.30 2.68 10.57
CA LEU A 116 -10.76 2.61 11.97
C LEU A 116 -12.20 3.07 12.11
N LYS A 117 -12.65 4.07 11.33
CA LYS A 117 -14.04 4.52 11.34
C LYS A 117 -15.02 3.42 10.93
N LYS A 118 -14.61 2.53 10.02
CA LYS A 118 -15.39 1.35 9.59
C LYS A 118 -15.36 0.23 10.64
N LEU A 119 -14.21 0.04 11.30
CA LEU A 119 -14.02 -1.03 12.27
C LEU A 119 -14.68 -0.71 13.62
N ASP A 120 -14.40 0.46 14.19
CA ASP A 120 -14.89 0.86 15.52
C ASP A 120 -14.79 2.38 15.72
N LYS A 121 -15.94 3.04 15.96
CA LYS A 121 -16.02 4.49 16.16
C LYS A 121 -15.17 4.98 17.35
N VAL A 122 -15.02 4.19 18.41
CA VAL A 122 -14.22 4.58 19.59
C VAL A 122 -12.72 4.52 19.27
N ALA A 123 -12.28 3.50 18.55
CA ALA A 123 -10.90 3.40 18.07
C ALA A 123 -10.54 4.54 17.11
N TYR A 124 -11.44 4.91 16.20
CA TYR A 124 -11.30 6.10 15.37
C TYR A 124 -11.04 7.35 16.22
N ILE A 125 -11.89 7.59 17.21
CA ILE A 125 -11.78 8.76 18.10
C ILE A 125 -10.43 8.78 18.84
N ARG A 126 -9.99 7.63 19.38
CA ARG A 126 -8.69 7.50 20.07
C ARG A 126 -7.51 7.77 19.14
N PHE A 127 -7.57 7.28 17.92
CA PHE A 127 -6.52 7.54 16.94
C PHE A 127 -6.52 9.01 16.53
N ALA A 128 -7.70 9.57 16.24
CA ALA A 128 -7.88 10.96 15.86
C ALA A 128 -7.38 11.92 16.93
N SER A 129 -7.57 11.61 18.22
CA SER A 129 -7.14 12.49 19.32
C SER A 129 -5.62 12.67 19.37
N VAL A 130 -4.86 11.60 19.10
CA VAL A 130 -3.40 11.67 19.01
C VAL A 130 -2.97 12.30 17.68
N TYR A 131 -3.63 11.93 16.58
CA TYR A 131 -3.18 12.27 15.24
C TYR A 131 -3.47 13.71 14.82
N ARG A 132 -4.67 14.23 15.15
CA ARG A 132 -5.07 15.60 14.82
C ARG A 132 -4.70 16.61 15.89
N SER A 133 -4.16 16.17 17.02
CA SER A 133 -3.79 17.02 18.17
C SER A 133 -4.84 18.10 18.43
N PHE A 134 -6.10 17.69 18.63
CA PHE A 134 -7.19 18.65 18.86
C PHE A 134 -6.80 19.58 20.02
N GLU A 135 -6.65 20.86 19.72
CA GLU A 135 -6.28 21.87 20.71
C GLU A 135 -7.45 22.17 21.66
N ASP A 136 -8.69 21.89 21.23
CA ASP A 136 -9.91 22.22 21.96
C ASP A 136 -10.91 21.03 22.01
N ILE A 137 -11.53 20.83 23.18
CA ILE A 137 -12.61 19.87 23.42
C ILE A 137 -13.81 20.12 22.49
N ARG A 138 -14.01 21.37 22.05
CA ARG A 138 -15.08 21.74 21.11
C ARG A 138 -14.92 21.08 19.74
N ASP A 139 -13.70 21.06 19.20
CA ASP A 139 -13.41 20.42 17.91
C ASP A 139 -13.62 18.91 17.99
N PHE A 140 -13.27 18.33 19.13
CA PHE A 140 -13.54 16.93 19.44
C PHE A 140 -15.05 16.63 19.48
N GLY A 141 -15.84 17.48 20.13
CA GLY A 141 -17.31 17.36 20.16
C GLY A 141 -17.95 17.44 18.76
N ALA A 142 -17.48 18.36 17.91
CA ALA A 142 -17.95 18.49 16.53
C ALA A 142 -17.58 17.28 15.64
N GLU A 143 -16.45 16.61 15.93
CA GLU A 143 -16.09 15.36 15.28
C GLU A 143 -16.98 14.20 15.73
N ILE A 144 -17.32 14.12 17.02
CA ILE A 144 -18.27 13.11 17.54
C ILE A 144 -19.66 13.28 16.90
N ALA A 145 -20.15 14.52 16.80
CA ALA A 145 -21.44 14.80 16.18
C ALA A 145 -21.50 14.26 14.73
N ARG A 146 -20.43 14.46 13.95
CA ARG A 146 -20.29 13.93 12.58
C ARG A 146 -20.21 12.41 12.47
N LEU A 147 -20.04 11.69 13.58
CA LEU A 147 -20.06 10.22 13.62
C LEU A 147 -21.41 9.66 14.07
N GLN A 148 -22.33 10.50 14.54
CA GLN A 148 -23.67 10.10 14.97
C GLN A 148 -24.67 10.03 13.80
N ASP A 149 -24.39 10.73 12.71
CA ASP A 149 -25.04 10.59 11.40
C ASP A 149 -24.45 9.41 10.59
#